data_AF-A0A839VYR7-F1
#
_entry.id   AF-A0A839VYR7-F1
#
_cell.length_a   1.000
_cell.length_b   1.000
_cell.length_c   1.000
_cell.angle_alpha   90.00
_cell.angle_beta   90.00
_cell.angle_gamma   90.00
#
_symmetry.space_group_name_H-M   'P 1'
#
loop_
_entity.id
_entity.type
_entity.pdbx_description
1 polymer ?
#
loop_
_entity_poly.entity_id
_entity_poly.type
_entity_poly.pdbx_seq_one_letter_code
_entity_poly.pdbx_strand_id
1 'polypeptide(L)' 'MSDIDALKDEVKKLNARATQKKMDLHDLSEELPQNWQSILQVAQETHDAYKALTEKRAALKALEAASA' A
#
# COMPACT_ATOMS: atom_id res chain seq x y z
N MET A 1 -4.30 -22.66 -7.16
CA MET A 1 -4.29 -21.71 -6.03
C MET A 1 -5.74 -21.38 -5.72
N SER A 2 -6.13 -21.40 -4.45
CA SER A 2 -7.45 -20.91 -4.07
C SER A 2 -7.51 -19.39 -4.26
N ASP A 3 -8.71 -18.83 -4.40
CA ASP A 3 -8.90 -17.37 -4.47
C ASP A 3 -8.33 -16.67 -3.22
N ILE A 4 -8.37 -17.34 -2.06
CA ILE A 4 -7.76 -16.88 -0.80
C ILE A 4 -6.23 -16.81 -0.91
N ASP A 5 -5.58 -17.82 -1.49
CA ASP A 5 -4.12 -17.84 -1.64
C ASP A 5 -3.64 -16.73 -2.59
N ALA A 6 -4.35 -16.55 -3.72
CA ALA A 6 -4.05 -15.49 -4.67
C ALA A 6 -4.18 -14.09 -4.01
N LEU A 7 -5.23 -13.89 -3.21
CA LEU A 7 -5.48 -12.64 -2.52
C LEU A 7 -4.47 -12.38 -1.38
N LYS A 8 -4.02 -13.42 -0.68
CA LYS A 8 -2.91 -13.34 0.30
C LYS A 8 -1.62 -12.87 -0.36
N ASP A 9 -1.29 -13.40 -1.53
CA ASP A 9 -0.10 -13.01 -2.27
C ASP A 9 -0.21 -11.57 -2.81
N GLU A 10 -1.39 -11.14 -3.26
CA GLU A 10 -1.66 -9.75 -3.62
C GLU A 10 -1.47 -8.80 -2.42
N VAL A 11 -2.02 -9.14 -1.26
CA VAL A 11 -1.86 -8.35 -0.02
C VAL A 11 -0.39 -8.23 0.39
N LYS A 12 0.40 -9.31 0.26
CA LYS A 12 1.85 -9.25 0.53
C LYS A 12 2.57 -8.26 -0.40
N LYS A 13 2.27 -8.32 -1.71
CA LYS A 13 2.84 -7.38 -2.70
C LYS A 13 2.47 -5.93 -2.38
N LEU A 14 1.20 -5.68 -2.05
CA LEU A 14 0.72 -4.35 -1.70
C LEU A 14 1.34 -3.84 -0.39
N ASN A 15 1.61 -4.72 0.58
CA ASN A 15 2.28 -4.34 1.82
C ASN A 15 3.73 -3.88 1.57
N ALA A 16 4.48 -4.63 0.77
CA ALA A 16 5.82 -4.23 0.36
C ALA A 16 5.80 -2.88 -0.37
N ARG A 17 4.86 -2.68 -1.31
CA ARG A 17 4.69 -1.40 -2.03
C ARG A 17 4.35 -0.24 -1.10
N ALA A 18 3.39 -0.42 -0.18
CA ALA A 18 3.00 0.64 0.76
C ALA A 18 4.15 1.01 1.70
N THR A 19 4.94 0.02 2.14
CA THR A 19 6.14 0.25 2.96
C THR A 19 7.21 1.03 2.20
N GLN A 20 7.45 0.68 0.92
CA GLN A 20 8.37 1.45 0.08
C GLN A 20 7.91 2.90 -0.06
N LYS A 21 6.63 3.12 -0.39
CA LYS A 21 6.09 4.47 -0.57
C LYS A 21 6.09 5.30 0.71
N LYS A 22 5.94 4.65 1.87
CA LYS A 22 6.17 5.29 3.16
C LYS A 22 7.60 5.80 3.29
N MET A 23 8.59 5.00 2.92
CA MET A 23 10.00 5.42 2.97
C MET A 23 10.28 6.54 1.96
N ASP A 24 9.77 6.43 0.72
CA ASP A 24 9.89 7.50 -0.29
C ASP A 24 9.36 8.85 0.25
N LEU A 25 8.21 8.83 0.94
CA LEU A 25 7.62 10.04 1.54
C LEU A 25 8.42 10.56 2.73
N HIS A 26 8.97 9.67 3.56
CA HIS A 26 9.86 10.02 4.66
C HIS A 26 11.10 10.75 4.13
N ASP A 27 11.79 10.13 3.18
CA ASP A 27 13.03 10.66 2.63
C ASP A 27 12.79 12.01 1.92
N LEU A 28 11.69 12.14 1.17
CA LEU A 28 11.29 13.43 0.60
C LEU A 28 11.13 14.51 1.66
N SER A 29 10.53 14.19 2.81
CA SER A 29 10.31 15.16 3.89
C SER A 29 11.61 15.61 4.56
N GLU A 30 12.62 14.74 4.62
CA GLU A 30 13.95 15.07 5.17
C GLU A 30 14.80 15.91 4.22
N GLU A 31 14.56 15.81 2.91
CA GLU A 31 15.34 16.52 1.87
C GLU A 31 14.88 17.96 1.59
N LEU A 32 13.73 18.40 2.13
CA LEU A 32 13.18 19.73 1.82
C LEU A 32 14.17 20.88 2.18
N PRO A 33 14.30 21.92 1.33
CA PRO A 33 13.43 22.24 0.19
C PRO A 33 13.81 21.57 -1.13
N GLN A 34 14.80 20.67 -1.16
CA GLN A 34 15.11 19.91 -2.36
C GLN A 34 13.89 19.06 -2.76
N ASN A 35 13.64 18.93 -4.07
CA ASN A 35 12.53 18.15 -4.62
C ASN A 35 11.11 18.56 -4.16
N TRP A 36 10.90 19.76 -3.61
CA TRP A 36 9.58 20.20 -3.11
C TRP A 36 8.43 20.11 -4.14
N GLN A 37 8.74 20.15 -5.43
CA GLN A 37 7.75 20.03 -6.50
C GLN A 37 7.09 18.63 -6.55
N SER A 38 7.73 17.60 -5.99
CA SER A 38 7.20 16.23 -5.97
C SER A 38 6.31 15.93 -4.76
N ILE A 39 6.15 16.86 -3.81
CA ILE A 39 5.38 16.67 -2.56
C ILE A 39 4.01 16.06 -2.84
N LEU A 40 3.23 16.68 -3.73
CA LEU A 40 1.88 16.21 -4.02
C LEU A 40 1.87 14.83 -4.67
N GLN A 41 2.81 14.58 -5.58
CA GLN A 41 2.91 13.30 -6.26
C GLN A 41 3.26 12.18 -5.27
N VAL A 42 4.33 12.32 -4.50
CA VAL A 42 4.78 11.29 -3.56
C VAL A 42 3.74 11.06 -2.47
N ALA A 43 3.12 12.12 -1.94
CA ALA A 43 2.03 11.98 -0.97
C ALA A 43 0.83 11.21 -1.56
N GLN A 44 0.42 11.50 -2.80
CA GLN A 44 -0.68 10.82 -3.45
C GLN A 44 -0.36 9.34 -3.71
N GLU A 45 0.85 9.04 -4.20
CA GLU A 45 1.28 7.65 -4.43
C GLU A 45 1.31 6.83 -3.13
N THR A 46 1.75 7.43 -2.02
CA THR A 46 1.75 6.79 -0.70
C THR A 46 0.33 6.57 -0.19
N HIS A 47 -0.54 7.56 -0.31
CA HIS A 47 -1.96 7.43 0.03
C HIS A 47 -2.61 6.27 -0.73
N ASP A 48 -2.44 6.23 -2.06
CA ASP A 48 -3.09 5.23 -2.90
C ASP A 48 -2.56 3.82 -2.64
N ALA A 49 -1.27 3.68 -2.32
CA ALA A 49 -0.69 2.39 -1.93
C ALA A 49 -1.33 1.86 -0.62
N TYR A 50 -1.50 2.71 0.40
CA TYR A 50 -2.13 2.31 1.65
C TYR A 50 -3.64 2.09 1.52
N LYS A 51 -4.33 2.89 0.69
CA LYS A 51 -5.74 2.68 0.37
C LYS A 51 -5.96 1.30 -0.26
N ALA A 52 -5.21 0.98 -1.31
CA ALA A 52 -5.30 -0.32 -1.99
C ALA A 52 -4.99 -1.50 -1.05
N LEU A 53 -3.94 -1.37 -0.22
CA LEU A 53 -3.60 -2.38 0.80
C LEU A 53 -4.76 -2.60 1.79
N THR A 54 -5.39 -1.52 2.24
CA THR A 54 -6.49 -1.57 3.22
C THR A 54 -7.72 -2.24 2.62
N GLU A 55 -8.11 -1.85 1.42
CA GLU A 55 -9.25 -2.45 0.70
C GLU A 55 -9.05 -3.95 0.46
N LYS A 56 -7.84 -4.37 0.04
CA LYS A 56 -7.54 -5.78 -0.21
C LYS A 56 -7.47 -6.62 1.06
N ARG A 57 -6.95 -6.07 2.16
CA ARG A 57 -7.03 -6.73 3.48
C ARG A 57 -8.47 -6.92 3.94
N ALA A 58 -9.34 -5.94 3.71
CA ALA A 58 -10.76 -6.06 4.02
C ALA A 58 -11.44 -7.15 3.18
N ALA A 59 -11.16 -7.19 1.88
CA ALA A 59 -11.67 -8.23 0.99
C ALA A 59 -11.20 -9.64 1.41
N LEU A 60 -9.92 -9.78 1.79
CA LEU A 60 -9.37 -11.05 2.27
C LEU A 60 -10.08 -11.53 3.53
N LYS A 61 -10.24 -10.63 4.51
CA LYS A 61 -10.94 -10.94 5.76
C LYS A 61 -12.39 -11.38 5.51
N ALA A 62 -13.09 -10.70 4.59
CA ALA A 62 -14.46 -11.05 4.24
C ALA A 62 -14.55 -12.45 3.59
N LEU A 63 -13.61 -12.78 2.69
CA LEU A 63 -13.57 -14.08 2.03
C LEU A 63 -13.22 -15.22 2.99
N GLU A 64 -12.27 -15.00 3.91
CA GLU A 64 -11.92 -15.95 4.96
C GLU A 64 -13.11 -16.21 5.90
N ALA A 65 -13.87 -15.18 6.26
CA ALA A 65 -15.06 -15.31 7.11
C ALA A 65 -16.23 -16.03 6.40
N ALA A 66 -16.37 -15.87 5.08
CA ALA A 66 -17.41 -16.56 4.30
C ALA A 66 -17.07 -18.04 4.01
N SER A 67 -15.81 -18.44 4.21
CA SER A 67 -15.31 -19.79 3.96
C SER A 67 -15.15 -20.61 5.26
N ALA A 68 -15.52 -20.04 6.40
CA ALA A 68 -15.49 -20.65 7.73
C ALA A 68 -16.89 -21.13 8.14
#